data_AF-A0A8B7P1I6-F1
#
_entry.id   AF-A0A8B7P1I6-F1
#
_cell.length_a   1.000
_cell.length_b   1.000
_cell.length_c   1.000
_cell.angle_alpha   90.00
_cell.angle_beta   90.00
_cell.angle_gamma   90.00
#
_symmetry.space_group_name_H-M   'P 1'
#
loop_
_entity.id
_entity.type
_entity.pdbx_description
1 polymer ?
#
loop_
_entity_poly.entity_id
_entity_poly.type
_entity_poly.pdbx_seq_one_letter_code
_entity_poly.pdbx_strand_id
1 'polypeptide(L)' 'MIISSSAQINDYYWCNSGTGTNDCNINCDKLKDNDIADDVKCAKKIFARHGFNDAWNGWKNNCKGKNLSSYTSGCNLTC' A
#
# COMPACT_ATOMS: atom_id res chain seq x y z
N MET A 1 8.23 2.22 -11.47
CA MET A 1 6.83 1.96 -11.10
C MET A 1 6.61 0.46 -11.20
N ILE A 2 7.22 -0.27 -10.27
CA ILE A 2 6.96 -1.71 -10.15
C ILE A 2 5.65 -1.86 -9.36
N ILE A 3 4.56 -2.06 -10.10
CA ILE A 3 3.21 -2.39 -9.63
C ILE A 3 3.18 -3.89 -9.32
N SER A 4 3.81 -4.36 -8.23
CA SER A 4 3.65 -5.79 -7.85
C SER A 4 3.36 -6.04 -6.38
N SER A 5 3.20 -5.00 -5.57
CA SER A 5 2.67 -5.10 -4.21
C SER A 5 1.18 -4.79 -4.19
N SER A 6 0.44 -5.50 -3.35
CA SER A 6 -1.01 -5.36 -3.07
C SER A 6 -1.43 -3.90 -2.85
N ALA A 7 -0.50 -3.08 -2.36
CA ALA A 7 -0.68 -1.68 -2.01
C ALA A 7 -0.02 -0.68 -2.98
N GLN A 8 0.42 -1.10 -4.18
CA GLN A 8 0.98 -0.20 -5.21
C GLN A 8 2.13 0.69 -4.68
N ILE A 9 3.05 0.11 -3.92
CA ILE A 9 4.12 0.85 -3.24
C ILE A 9 5.27 1.15 -4.22
N ASN A 10 5.68 2.42 -4.31
CA ASN A 10 6.75 2.86 -5.22
C ASN A 10 8.15 2.42 -4.74
N ASP A 11 8.84 1.68 -5.60
CA ASP A 11 10.13 1.04 -5.38
C ASP A 11 11.35 1.96 -5.33
N TYR A 12 11.20 3.21 -5.78
CA TYR A 12 12.26 4.22 -5.69
C TYR A 12 12.29 4.89 -4.30
N TYR A 13 11.13 5.06 -3.68
CA TYR A 13 11.02 5.80 -2.41
C TYR A 13 10.94 4.87 -1.20
N TRP A 14 10.19 3.77 -1.30
CA TRP A 14 9.71 3.06 -0.12
C TRP A 14 10.41 1.74 0.17
N CYS A 15 10.91 1.03 -0.84
CA CYS A 15 11.61 -0.24 -0.65
C CYS A 15 12.96 -0.25 -1.36
N ASN A 16 13.81 -1.21 -1.01
CA ASN A 16 15.12 -1.39 -1.61
C ASN A 16 14.99 -2.16 -2.92
N SER A 17 15.18 -1.45 -4.03
CA SER A 17 15.27 -2.01 -5.38
C SER A 17 16.72 -2.05 -5.91
N GLY A 18 17.71 -1.76 -5.05
CA GLY A 18 19.10 -1.50 -5.43
C GLY A 18 19.37 -0.05 -5.81
N THR A 19 18.32 0.77 -5.94
CA THR A 19 18.39 2.22 -6.16
C THR A 19 17.31 2.93 -5.32
N GLY A 20 17.50 4.20 -4.95
CA GLY A 20 16.48 4.98 -4.23
C GLY A 20 16.66 5.08 -2.70
N THR A 21 15.63 5.57 -2.00
CA THR A 21 15.72 5.99 -0.58
C THR A 21 15.42 4.86 0.41
N ASN A 22 14.60 3.88 0.01
CA ASN A 22 14.20 2.74 0.85
C ASN A 22 13.67 3.15 2.23
N ASP A 23 12.68 4.05 2.27
CA ASP A 23 12.17 4.61 3.53
C ASP A 23 11.50 3.57 4.44
N CYS A 24 10.94 2.48 3.92
CA CYS A 24 10.40 1.39 4.74
C CYS A 24 11.46 0.39 5.20
N ASN A 25 12.72 0.58 4.81
CA ASN A 25 13.87 -0.25 5.16
C ASN A 25 13.61 -1.75 4.92
N ILE A 26 13.13 -2.09 3.72
CA ILE A 26 12.73 -3.44 3.35
C ILE A 26 13.07 -3.73 1.89
N ASN A 27 13.40 -4.98 1.56
CA ASN A 27 13.58 -5.38 0.15
C ASN A 27 12.22 -5.35 -0.57
N CYS A 28 12.17 -4.78 -1.78
CA CYS A 28 10.95 -4.74 -2.58
C CYS A 28 10.37 -6.13 -2.88
N ASP A 29 11.17 -7.21 -2.84
CA ASP A 29 10.66 -8.56 -3.02
C ASP A 29 9.81 -9.06 -1.85
N LYS A 30 9.98 -8.50 -0.65
CA LYS A 30 9.11 -8.80 0.50
C LYS A 30 7.70 -8.25 0.32
N LEU A 31 7.59 -7.07 -0.27
CA LEU A 31 6.30 -6.47 -0.60
C LEU A 31 5.55 -7.18 -1.74
N LYS A 32 6.13 -8.22 -2.35
CA LYS A 32 5.51 -9.00 -3.43
C LYS A 32 5.19 -10.43 -2.99
N ASP A 33 5.51 -10.80 -1.76
CA ASP A 33 5.23 -12.12 -1.24
C ASP A 33 3.78 -12.20 -0.72
N ASN A 34 3.40 -13.35 -0.15
CA ASN A 34 2.02 -13.57 0.31
C ASN A 34 1.79 -13.04 1.74
N ASP A 35 2.85 -12.66 2.46
CA ASP A 35 2.75 -12.04 3.77
C ASP A 35 2.55 -10.54 3.58
N ILE A 36 1.37 -10.05 3.93
CA ILE A 36 1.05 -8.62 3.80
C ILE A 36 1.39 -7.82 5.07
N ALA A 37 1.98 -8.43 6.09
CA ALA A 37 2.24 -7.75 7.36
C ALA A 37 3.21 -6.56 7.18
N ASP A 38 4.25 -6.73 6.38
CA ASP A 38 5.19 -5.68 6.02
C ASP A 38 4.63 -4.68 5.02
N ASP A 39 3.82 -5.12 4.04
CA ASP A 39 3.03 -4.23 3.18
C ASP A 39 2.20 -3.25 4.01
N VAL A 40 1.42 -3.77 4.97
CA VAL A 40 0.54 -2.98 5.82
C VAL A 40 1.36 -2.01 6.68
N LYS A 41 2.51 -2.45 7.21
CA LYS A 41 3.40 -1.58 7.99
C LYS A 41 3.96 -0.43 7.16
N CYS A 42 4.42 -0.70 5.94
CA CYS A 42 4.92 0.32 5.03
C CYS A 42 3.80 1.25 4.56
N ALA A 43 2.64 0.72 4.17
CA ALA A 43 1.48 1.50 3.77
C ALA A 43 1.00 2.46 4.88
N LYS A 44 1.00 2.03 6.14
CA LYS A 44 0.71 2.92 7.29
C LYS A 44 1.70 4.08 7.39
N LYS A 45 2.98 3.86 7.13
CA LYS A 45 4.01 4.91 7.11
C LYS A 45 3.79 5.90 5.98
N ILE A 46 3.46 5.41 4.78
CA ILE A 46 3.11 6.25 3.62
C ILE A 46 1.87 7.09 3.91
N PHE A 47 0.83 6.47 4.47
CA PHE A 47 -0.40 7.14 4.86
C PHE A 47 -0.16 8.24 5.90
N ALA A 48 0.71 7.99 6.89
CA ALA A 48 1.07 9.00 7.88
C ALA A 48 1.77 10.22 7.26
N ARG A 49 2.48 10.06 6.13
CA ARG A 49 3.21 11.14 5.46
C ARG A 49 2.37 11.87 4.40
N HIS A 50 1.62 11.15 3.58
CA HIS A 50 0.95 11.67 2.37
C HIS A 50 -0.58 11.50 2.38
N GLY A 51 -1.13 10.80 3.37
CA GLY A 51 -2.53 10.39 3.36
C GLY A 51 -2.88 9.51 2.16
N PHE A 52 -4.17 9.32 1.91
CA PHE A 52 -4.63 8.53 0.75
C PHE A 52 -4.66 9.34 -0.56
N ASN A 53 -4.85 10.65 -0.48
CA ASN A 53 -5.10 11.51 -1.66
C ASN A 53 -3.87 11.69 -2.55
N ASP A 54 -2.68 11.76 -1.96
CA ASP A 54 -1.45 12.12 -2.69
C ASP A 54 -0.57 10.90 -2.98
N ALA A 55 -0.73 9.81 -2.22
CA ALA A 55 0.02 8.58 -2.42
C ALA A 55 -0.68 7.57 -3.35
N TRP A 56 -2.03 7.56 -3.43
CA TRP A 56 -2.78 6.57 -4.22
C TRP A 56 -3.80 7.20 -5.16
N ASN A 57 -3.38 7.50 -6.40
CA ASN A 57 -4.27 8.00 -7.45
C ASN A 57 -5.44 7.05 -7.76
N GLY A 58 -5.21 5.74 -7.71
CA GLY A 58 -6.27 4.75 -7.89
C GLY A 58 -7.39 4.87 -6.86
N TRP A 59 -7.02 5.07 -5.58
CA TRP A 59 -7.97 5.30 -4.50
C TRP A 59 -8.70 6.64 -4.66
N LYS A 60 -7.97 7.71 -5.00
CA LYS A 60 -8.55 9.04 -5.24
C LYS A 60 -9.63 9.02 -6.31
N ASN A 61 -9.40 8.32 -7.42
CA ASN A 61 -10.31 8.28 -8.55
C ASN A 61 -11.49 7.33 -8.35
N ASN A 62 -11.28 6.22 -7.63
CA ASN A 62 -12.26 5.13 -7.59
C ASN A 62 -12.95 4.93 -6.24
N CYS A 63 -12.36 5.41 -5.14
CA CYS A 63 -12.82 5.12 -3.79
C CYS A 63 -13.26 6.37 -3.02
N LYS A 64 -12.57 7.51 -3.21
CA LYS A 64 -12.85 8.74 -2.48
C LYS A 64 -14.29 9.21 -2.68
N GLY A 65 -15.01 9.45 -1.58
CA GLY A 65 -16.38 9.98 -1.59
C GLY A 65 -17.46 8.98 -2.00
N LYS A 66 -17.11 7.70 -2.21
CA LYS A 66 -18.09 6.64 -2.52
C LYS A 66 -18.42 5.81 -1.28
N ASN A 67 -19.58 5.17 -1.29
CA ASN A 67 -19.89 4.14 -0.31
C ASN A 67 -19.08 2.87 -0.65
N LEU A 68 -18.23 2.43 0.28
CA LEU A 68 -17.35 1.26 0.12
C LEU A 68 -17.81 0.05 0.94
N SER A 69 -19.00 0.07 1.53
CA SER A 69 -19.50 -1.03 2.37
C SER A 69 -19.62 -2.35 1.62
N SER A 70 -19.76 -2.31 0.29
CA SER A 70 -19.79 -3.50 -0.55
C SER A 70 -18.49 -4.31 -0.52
N TYR A 71 -17.33 -3.68 -0.29
CA TYR A 71 -16.03 -4.36 -0.27
C TYR A 71 -15.86 -5.30 0.94
N THR A 72 -16.62 -5.09 2.00
CA THR A 72 -16.62 -5.92 3.21
C THR A 72 -17.97 -6.61 3.45
N SER A 73 -18.91 -6.46 2.50
CA SER A 73 -20.24 -7.04 2.60
C SER A 73 -20.16 -8.56 2.53
N GLY A 74 -20.67 -9.25 3.55
CA GLY A 74 -20.62 -10.71 3.65
C GLY A 74 -19.29 -11.27 4.20
N CYS A 75 -18.33 -10.42 4.56
CA CYS A 75 -17.14 -10.85 5.30
C CYS A 75 -17.48 -11.04 6.78
N ASN A 76 -17.06 -12.17 7.37
CA ASN A 76 -17.09 -12.32 8.82
C ASN A 76 -15.84 -11.66 9.42
N LEU A 77 -16.00 -10.43 9.92
CA LEU A 77 -14.92 -9.61 10.46
C LEU A 77 -14.76 -9.75 11.99
N THR A 78 -15.42 -10.73 12.62
CA THR A 78 -15.19 -11.01 14.02
C THR A 78 -13.86 -11.74 14.18
N CYS A 79 -12.93 -11.13 14.91
CA CYS A 79 -11.66 -11.73 15.31
C CYS A 79 -11.85 -12.84 16.33
#